data_AF-A0A953QL25-F1
#
_entry.id   AF-A0A953QL25-F1
#
_cell.length_a   1.000
_cell.length_b   1.000
_cell.length_c   1.000
_cell.angle_alpha   90.00
_cell.angle_beta   90.00
_cell.angle_gamma   90.00
#
_symmetry.space_group_name_H-M   'P 1'
#
loop_
_entity.id
_entity.type
_entity.pdbx_description
1 polymer ?
#
loop_
_entity_poly.entity_id
_entity_poly.type
_entity_poly.pdbx_seq_one_letter_code
_entity_poly.pdbx_strand_id
1 'polypeptide(L)' 'MPVRLIFSFACAAAVVFAQDDKPKQFVVEPGTHIPLSLINSVSTKNSVPGDRVYFETVFPILADGKIVIP' A
#
# COMPACT_ATOMS: atom_id res chain seq x y z
N MET A 1 -25.09 46.36 -4.76
CA MET A 1 -24.22 45.50 -3.91
C MET A 1 -23.92 44.13 -4.59
N PRO A 2 -23.16 44.02 -5.70
CA PRO A 2 -22.90 42.72 -6.35
C PRO A 2 -21.47 42.16 -6.15
N VAL A 3 -20.55 42.90 -5.52
CA VAL A 3 -19.10 42.55 -5.53
C VAL A 3 -18.76 41.33 -4.63
N ARG A 4 -19.60 40.99 -3.65
CA ARG A 4 -19.38 39.83 -2.76
C ARG A 4 -19.60 38.47 -3.44
N LEU A 5 -20.39 38.42 -4.52
CA LEU A 5 -20.78 37.15 -5.15
C LEU A 5 -19.70 36.62 -6.10
N ILE A 6 -18.92 37.52 -6.72
CA ILE A 6 -17.83 37.14 -7.63
C ILE A 6 -16.62 36.60 -6.86
N PHE A 7 -16.36 37.15 -5.66
CA PHE A 7 -15.24 36.72 -4.82
C PHE A 7 -15.41 35.30 -4.27
N SER A 8 -16.66 34.83 -4.08
CA SER A 8 -16.95 33.49 -3.56
C SER A 8 -16.80 32.38 -4.61
N PHE A 9 -16.88 32.71 -5.90
CA PHE A 9 -16.76 31.71 -6.97
C PHE A 9 -15.30 31.42 -7.35
N ALA A 10 -14.41 32.40 -7.20
CA ALA A 10 -12.99 32.24 -7.49
C ALA A 10 -12.27 31.29 -6.51
N CYS A 11 -12.76 31.16 -5.27
CA CYS A 11 -12.15 30.29 -4.26
C CYS A 11 -12.48 28.80 -4.47
N ALA A 12 -13.60 28.48 -5.12
CA ALA A 12 -13.99 27.09 -5.38
C ALA A 12 -13.13 26.41 -6.45
N ALA A 13 -12.65 27.17 -7.45
CA ALA A 13 -11.77 26.64 -8.49
C ALA A 13 -10.37 26.29 -7.97
N ALA A 14 -9.84 27.06 -7.01
CA ALA A 14 -8.50 26.83 -6.48
C ALA A 14 -8.36 25.54 -5.65
N VAL A 15 -9.44 25.07 -5.02
CA VAL A 15 -9.44 23.83 -4.22
C VAL A 15 -9.40 22.57 -5.10
N VAL A 16 -9.91 22.65 -6.33
CA VAL A 16 -9.98 21.49 -7.26
C VAL A 16 -8.60 21.14 -7.83
N PHE A 17 -7.67 22.10 -7.93
CA PHE A 17 -6.33 21.89 -8.49
C PHE A 17 -5.25 21.50 -7.46
N ALA A 18 -5.57 21.47 -6.17
CA ALA A 18 -4.65 21.00 -5.14
C ALA A 18 -4.81 19.48 -4.92
N GLN A 19 -4.61 18.68 -5.97
CA GLN A 19 -4.45 17.24 -5.81
C GLN A 19 -3.00 16.96 -5.41
N ASP A 20 -2.81 16.65 -4.14
CA ASP A 20 -1.52 16.28 -3.57
C ASP A 20 -1.18 14.84 -4.03
N ASP A 21 -0.61 14.73 -5.23
CA ASP A 21 -0.19 13.50 -5.93
C ASP A 21 1.10 12.90 -5.32
N LYS A 22 1.25 12.99 -4.00
CA LYS A 22 2.34 12.32 -3.30
C LYS A 22 2.01 10.83 -3.25
N PRO A 23 2.95 9.93 -3.60
CA PRO A 23 2.73 8.50 -3.44
C PRO A 23 2.39 8.22 -1.98
N LYS A 24 1.20 7.68 -1.74
CA LYS A 24 0.78 7.26 -0.39
C LYS A 24 1.66 6.09 0.02
N GLN A 25 2.51 6.32 1.02
CA GLN A 25 3.32 5.28 1.62
C GLN A 25 2.43 4.47 2.57
N PHE A 26 2.31 3.17 2.32
CA PHE A 26 1.69 2.23 3.23
C PHE A 26 2.79 1.54 4.04
N VAL A 27 2.69 1.59 5.36
CA VAL A 27 3.66 0.97 6.26
C VAL A 27 2.98 -0.19 6.97
N VAL A 28 3.59 -1.37 6.89
CA VAL A 28 3.19 -2.52 7.70
C VAL A 28 4.04 -2.48 8.96
N GLU A 29 3.39 -2.41 10.12
CA GLU A 29 4.09 -2.28 11.41
C GLU A 29 4.99 -3.50 11.69
N PRO A 30 6.19 -3.29 12.25
CA PRO A 30 7.06 -4.38 12.68
C PRO A 30 6.32 -5.32 13.64
N GLY A 31 6.51 -6.63 13.46
CA GLY A 31 5.81 -7.66 14.25
C GLY A 31 4.49 -8.12 13.65
N THR A 32 4.05 -7.54 12.52
CA THR A 32 2.92 -8.09 11.76
C THR A 32 3.26 -9.48 11.23
N HIS A 33 2.46 -10.48 11.61
CA HIS A 33 2.60 -11.84 11.10
C HIS A 33 1.98 -11.94 9.71
N ILE A 34 2.82 -12.25 8.71
CA ILE A 34 2.39 -12.49 7.34
C ILE A 34 2.30 -14.00 7.14
N PRO A 35 1.09 -14.58 7.01
CA PRO A 35 0.95 -16.00 6.77
C PRO A 35 1.35 -16.27 5.31
N LEU A 36 2.35 -17.12 5.14
CA LEU A 36 2.93 -17.48 3.85
C LEU A 36 2.88 -19.00 3.65
N SER A 37 2.57 -19.42 2.44
CA SER A 37 2.70 -20.82 2.00
C SER A 37 3.98 -20.98 1.19
N LEU A 38 4.67 -22.09 1.40
CA LEU A 38 5.92 -22.41 0.71
C LEU A 38 5.59 -23.11 -0.62
N ILE A 39 6.06 -22.55 -1.74
CA ILE A 39 5.77 -23.10 -3.08
C ILE A 39 6.49 -24.43 -3.30
N ASN A 40 7.75 -24.53 -2.85
CA ASN A 40 8.57 -25.72 -3.00
C ASN A 40 9.19 -26.11 -1.67
N SER A 41 9.02 -27.38 -1.29
CA SER A 41 9.61 -27.93 -0.07
C SER A 41 11.13 -27.78 -0.07
N VAL A 42 11.67 -27.24 1.03
CA VAL A 42 13.11 -27.10 1.26
C VAL A 42 13.55 -28.21 2.22
N SER A 43 14.62 -28.92 1.87
CA SER A 43 15.12 -30.05 2.66
C SER A 43 16.63 -29.97 2.83
N THR A 44 17.12 -30.21 4.05
CA THR A 44 18.56 -30.20 4.37
C THR A 44 19.37 -31.25 3.61
N LYS A 45 18.72 -32.25 3.00
CA LYS A 45 19.39 -33.28 2.19
C LYS A 45 19.77 -32.77 0.79
N ASN A 46 18.90 -31.97 0.19
CA ASN A 46 18.99 -31.62 -1.24
C ASN A 46 19.17 -30.12 -1.46
N SER A 47 18.73 -29.29 -0.52
CA SER A 47 18.83 -27.84 -0.61
C SER A 47 20.20 -27.37 -0.13
N VAL A 48 20.81 -26.47 -0.89
CA VAL A 48 22.12 -25.89 -0.62
C VAL A 48 22.02 -24.39 -0.34
N PRO A 49 22.99 -23.80 0.37
CA PRO A 49 23.03 -22.35 0.55
C PRO A 49 23.04 -21.62 -0.79
N GLY A 50 22.16 -20.64 -0.93
CA GLY A 50 21.96 -19.91 -2.19
C GLY A 50 20.79 -20.43 -3.03
N ASP A 51 20.17 -21.55 -2.66
CA ASP A 51 18.93 -21.99 -3.30
C ASP A 51 17.80 -20.98 -3.09
N ARG A 52 16.98 -20.83 -4.13
CA ARG A 52 15.86 -19.90 -4.13
C ARG A 52 14.68 -20.51 -3.37
N VAL A 53 14.13 -19.75 -2.43
CA VAL A 53 12.95 -20.14 -1.66
C VAL A 53 11.84 -19.16 -2.00
N TYR A 54 10.70 -19.70 -2.45
CA TYR A 54 9.57 -18.91 -2.89
C TYR A 54 8.37 -19.15 -2.00
N PHE A 55 7.69 -18.06 -1.65
CA PHE A 55 6.51 -18.06 -0.83
C PHE A 55 5.37 -17.34 -1.53
N GLU A 56 4.15 -17.74 -1.22
CA GLU A 56 2.92 -17.08 -1.63
C GLU A 56 2.12 -16.62 -0.41
N THR A 57 1.47 -15.47 -0.50
CA THR A 57 0.57 -14.97 0.54
C THR A 57 -0.70 -15.82 0.58
N VAL A 58 -1.06 -16.35 1.75
CA VAL A 58 -2.32 -17.12 1.89
C VAL A 58 -3.50 -16.27 2.35
N PHE A 59 -3.25 -15.09 2.91
CA PHE A 59 -4.29 -14.18 3.37
C PHE A 59 -3.87 -12.71 3.18
N PRO A 60 -4.76 -11.83 2.67
CA PRO A 60 -4.41 -10.44 2.43
C PRO A 60 -3.97 -9.69 3.69
N ILE A 61 -2.93 -8.87 3.58
CA ILE A 61 -2.47 -7.99 4.67
C ILE A 61 -2.96 -6.57 4.43
N LEU A 62 -3.56 -5.99 5.47
CA LEU A 62 -4.11 -4.64 5.44
C LEU A 62 -3.19 -3.64 6.13
N ALA A 63 -3.07 -2.45 5.56
CA ALA A 63 -2.59 -1.25 6.25
C ALA A 63 -3.52 -0.09 5.93
N ASP A 64 -3.82 0.76 6.93
CA ASP A 64 -4.70 1.92 6.77
C ASP A 64 -6.06 1.60 6.10
N GLY A 65 -6.62 0.42 6.40
CA GLY A 65 -7.89 -0.04 5.86
C GLY A 65 -7.85 -0.47 4.38
N LYS A 66 -6.67 -0.64 3.80
CA LYS A 66 -6.48 -1.10 2.41
C LYS A 66 -5.63 -2.36 2.36
N ILE A 67 -5.88 -3.21 1.38
CA ILE A 67 -5.03 -4.37 1.08
C ILE A 67 -3.73 -3.86 0.47
N VAL A 68 -2.61 -4.11 1.14
CA VAL A 68 -1.26 -3.70 0.70
C VAL A 68 -0.51 -4.89 0.11
N ILE A 69 -0.71 -6.07 0.70
CA ILE A 69 -0.13 -7.34 0.23
C ILE A 69 -1.32 -8.25 -0.11
N PRO A 70 -1.58 -8.52 -1.39
CA PRO A 70 -2.62 -9.45 -1.81
C PRO A 70 -2.22 -10.91 -1.59
#